data_AF-A0A7Y6ZHI9-F1
#
_entry.id   AF-A0A7Y6ZHI9-F1
#
_cell.length_a   1.000
_cell.length_b   1.000
_cell.length_c   1.000
_cell.angle_alpha   90.00
_cell.angle_beta   90.00
_cell.angle_gamma   90.00
#
_symmetry.space_group_name_H-M   'P 1'
#
loop_
_entity.id
_entity.type
_entity.pdbx_description
1 polymer ?
#
loop_
_entity_poly.entity_id
_entity_poly.type
_entity_poly.pdbx_seq_one_letter_code
_entity_poly.pdbx_strand_id
1 'polypeptide(L)' 'MPIVKAYAATQSDLPLRPFDLERRDLGPLDVQIEILYCGVCHSDIHTA' A
#
# COMPACT_ATOMS: atom_id res chain seq x y z
N MET A 1 -1.67 2.59 -16.35
CA MET A 1 -1.03 2.33 -15.04
C MET A 1 -1.16 3.55 -14.14
N PRO A 2 -2.15 3.60 -13.23
CA PRO A 2 -2.30 4.74 -12.32
C PRO A 2 -1.27 4.75 -11.19
N ILE A 3 -0.70 5.92 -10.90
CA ILE A 3 0.06 6.19 -9.68
C ILE A 3 -0.94 6.42 -8.54
N VAL A 4 -0.77 5.71 -7.42
CA VAL A 4 -1.59 5.88 -6.22
C VAL A 4 -0.72 6.17 -5.00
N LYS A 5 -1.24 7.01 -4.09
CA LYS A 5 -0.53 7.35 -2.85
C LYS A 5 -0.60 6.20 -1.86
N ALA A 6 0.55 5.86 -1.28
CA ALA A 6 0.69 4.83 -0.26
C ALA A 6 1.73 5.23 0.79
N TYR A 7 1.90 4.37 1.80
CA TYR A 7 3.07 4.37 2.69
C TYR A 7 3.78 3.03 2.56
N ALA A 8 5.11 3.04 2.53
CA ALA A 8 5.91 1.83 2.36
C ALA A 8 7.11 1.81 3.32
N ALA A 9 7.48 0.60 3.76
CA ALA A 9 8.76 0.33 4.39
C ALA A 9 9.74 -0.07 3.29
N THR A 10 10.76 0.75 3.07
CA THR A 10 11.79 0.47 2.05
C THR A 10 12.96 -0.33 2.62
N GLN A 11 13.09 -0.36 3.94
CA GLN A 11 14.11 -1.08 4.72
C GLN A 11 13.53 -1.43 6.08
N SER A 12 13.96 -2.56 6.66
CA SER A 12 13.39 -3.13 7.90
C SER A 12 13.60 -2.29 9.16
N ASP A 13 14.54 -1.35 9.12
CA ASP A 13 14.92 -0.49 10.24
C ASP A 13 14.50 0.97 10.04
N LEU A 14 13.82 1.29 8.92
CA LEU A 14 13.35 2.63 8.63
C LEU A 14 11.85 2.79 8.87
N PRO A 15 11.40 3.97 9.31
CA PRO A 15 9.98 4.28 9.38
C PRO A 15 9.30 4.21 8.01
N LEU A 16 7.99 3.91 8.01
CA LEU A 16 7.14 4.06 6.84
C LEU A 16 7.20 5.50 6.31
N ARG A 17 7.25 5.64 4.99
CA ARG A 17 7.28 6.95 4.31
C ARG A 17 6.26 7.00 3.17
N PRO A 18 5.78 8.20 2.78
CA PRO A 18 4.97 8.36 1.60
C PRO A 18 5.65 7.73 0.38
N PHE A 19 4.86 7.01 -0.41
CA PHE A 19 5.34 6.25 -1.55
C PHE A 19 4.31 6.32 -2.68
N ASP A 20 4.79 6.60 -3.89
CA ASP A 20 3.98 6.55 -5.10
C ASP A 20 4.02 5.12 -5.65
N LEU A 21 2.89 4.43 -5.55
CA LEU A 21 2.75 3.05 -5.99
C LEU A 21 2.17 2.99 -7.40
N GLU A 22 2.91 2.38 -8.32
CA GLU A 22 2.38 2.05 -9.64
C GLU A 22 1.45 0.85 -9.56
N ARG A 23 0.19 1.03 -9.99
CA ARG A 23 -0.76 -0.06 -10.17
C ARG A 23 -0.94 -0.36 -11.65
N ARG A 24 -1.21 -1.63 -11.96
CA ARG A 24 -1.68 -2.03 -13.29
C ARG A 24 -3.07 -1.46 -13.56
N ASP A 25 -3.46 -1.41 -14.83
CA ASP A 25 -4.81 -1.00 -15.21
C ASP A 25 -5.86 -2.00 -14.71
N LEU A 26 -7.06 -1.50 -14.45
CA LEU A 26 -8.17 -2.27 -13.92
C LEU A 26 -8.69 -3.23 -15.00
N GLY A 27 -8.63 -4.53 -14.72
CA GLY A 27 -9.15 -5.58 -15.58
C GLY A 27 -10.64 -5.85 -15.33
N PRO A 28 -11.25 -6.70 -16.18
CA PRO A 28 -12.70 -6.93 -16.15
C PRO A 28 -13.21 -7.63 -14.88
N LEU A 29 -12.33 -8.24 -14.10
CA LEU A 29 -12.66 -8.95 -12.85
C LEU A 29 -12.05 -8.29 -11.62
N ASP A 30 -11.43 -7.11 -11.77
CA ASP A 30 -10.82 -6.40 -10.66
C ASP A 30 -11.82 -5.44 -10.01
N VAL A 31 -11.60 -5.19 -8.72
CA VAL A 31 -12.37 -4.22 -7.96
C VAL A 31 -11.41 -3.15 -7.45
N GLN A 32 -11.72 -1.89 -7.75
CA GLN A 32 -11.06 -0.75 -7.15
C GLN A 32 -11.81 -0.33 -5.89
N ILE A 33 -11.09 -0.19 -4.77
CA ILE A 33 -11.66 0.18 -3.48
C ILE A 33 -10.98 1.46 -3.01
N GLU A 34 -11.78 2.46 -2.66
CA GLU A 34 -11.31 3.62 -1.90
C GLU A 34 -11.14 3.22 -0.43
N ILE A 35 -9.91 3.31 0.07
CA ILE A 35 -9.60 2.95 1.45
C ILE A 35 -9.89 4.15 2.35
N LEU A 36 -11.03 4.09 3.05
CA LEU A 36 -11.38 5.10 4.05
C LEU A 36 -10.64 4.88 5.37
N TYR A 37 -10.48 3.62 5.76
CA TYR A 37 -9.82 3.21 7.01
C TYR A 37 -9.07 1.89 6.79
N CYS A 38 -7.92 1.74 7.46
CA CYS A 38 -7.16 0.49 7.52
C CYS A 38 -6.60 0.35 8.95
N GLY A 39 -6.85 -0.78 9.60
CA GLY A 39 -6.29 -1.06 10.91
C GLY A 39 -4.83 -1.47 10.82
N VAL A 40 -4.08 -1.28 11.91
CA VAL A 40 -2.71 -1.79 12.05
C VAL A 40 -2.69 -2.94 13.04
N CYS A 41 -2.05 -4.04 12.65
CA CYS A 41 -1.90 -5.25 13.45
C CYS A 41 -0.42 -5.59 13.68
N HIS A 42 -0.14 -6.50 14.61
CA HIS A 42 1.23 -6.98 14.87
C HIS A 42 1.86 -7.68 13.65
N SER A 43 1.04 -8.31 12.79
CA SER A 43 1.53 -8.92 11.55
C SER A 43 2.21 -7.92 10.62
N ASP A 44 1.75 -6.67 10.63
CA ASP A 44 2.29 -5.63 9.76
C ASP A 44 3.71 -5.25 10.20
N ILE A 45 3.95 -5.19 11.52
CA ILE A 45 5.26 -4.88 12.11
C ILE A 45 6.27 -5.99 11.81
N HIS A 46 5.85 -7.25 11.92
CA HIS A 46 6.73 -8.39 11.65
C HIS A 46 7.13 -8.52 10.17
N THR A 47 6.39 -7.87 9.26
CA THR A 47 6.60 -7.93 7.82
C THR A 47 7.25 -6.66 7.25
N ALA A 48 7.45 -5.64 8.08
CA ALA A 48 7.97 -4.33 7.68
C ALA A 48 9.49 -4.31 7.46
#